data_AF-A0A919IKF4-F1
#
_entry.id   AF-A0A919IKF4-F1
#
_cell.length_a   1.000
_cell.length_b   1.000
_cell.length_c   1.000
_cell.angle_alpha   90.00
_cell.angle_beta   90.00
_cell.angle_gamma   90.00
#
_symmetry.space_group_name_H-M   'P 1'
#
loop_
_entity.id
_entity.type
_entity.pdbx_description
1 polymer ?
#
loop_
_entity_poly.entity_id
_entity_poly.type
_entity_poly.pdbx_seq_one_letter_code
_entity_poly.pdbx_strand_id
1 'polypeptide(L)'
;MTNPDVALRTVIGEVMGRVLVRDPLSAEEDFFDCGGDSVRAIEVLQLLAERIDATDEQRAELLEALFDDASPAALEAVLAPAGRVPSEVRGA
;
A
#
# COMPACT_ATOMS: atom_id res chain seq x y z
N MET A 1 14.11 -7.14 -17.74
CA MET A 1 14.51 -6.84 -16.35
C MET A 1 13.25 -6.51 -15.58
N THR A 2 12.59 -7.52 -15.01
CA THR A 2 11.40 -7.29 -14.16
C THR A 2 11.92 -6.80 -12.82
N ASN A 3 11.78 -5.50 -12.56
CA ASN A 3 12.12 -4.93 -11.26
C ASN A 3 11.07 -5.42 -10.25
N PRO A 4 11.45 -6.10 -9.16
CA PRO A 4 10.48 -6.63 -8.18
C PRO A 4 9.57 -5.54 -7.62
N ASP A 5 10.07 -4.32 -7.45
CA ASP A 5 9.29 -3.13 -7.06
C ASP A 5 8.11 -2.88 -8.01
N VAL A 6 8.37 -2.77 -9.32
CA VAL A 6 7.33 -2.51 -10.33
C VAL A 6 6.24 -3.60 -10.32
N ALA A 7 6.60 -4.85 -9.99
CA ALA A 7 5.63 -5.92 -9.84
C ALA A 7 4.76 -5.76 -8.57
N LEU A 8 5.35 -5.37 -7.43
CA LEU A 8 4.62 -5.16 -6.18
C LEU A 8 3.64 -3.99 -6.28
N ARG A 9 4.08 -2.86 -6.83
CA ARG A 9 3.20 -1.69 -7.03
C ARG A 9 1.97 -2.01 -7.87
N THR A 10 2.17 -2.79 -8.93
CA THR A 10 1.07 -3.23 -9.81
C THR A 10 0.08 -4.08 -9.03
N VAL A 11 0.57 -5.02 -8.21
CA VAL A 11 -0.29 -5.85 -7.35
C VAL A 11 -1.09 -4.99 -6.36
N ILE A 12 -0.48 -3.95 -5.78
CA ILE A 12 -1.17 -3.04 -4.87
C ILE A 12 -2.31 -2.30 -5.58
N GLY A 13 -2.02 -1.71 -6.74
CA GLY A 13 -3.02 -1.03 -7.56
C GLY A 13 -4.17 -1.95 -7.99
N GLU A 14 -3.88 -3.21 -8.34
CA GLU A 14 -4.89 -4.23 -8.67
C GLU A 14 -5.81 -4.57 -7.49
N VAL A 15 -5.25 -4.75 -6.29
CA VAL A 15 -6.04 -5.04 -5.08
C VAL A 15 -6.94 -3.85 -4.74
N MET A 16 -6.40 -2.63 -4.77
CA MET A 16 -7.18 -1.42 -4.52
C MET A 16 -8.31 -1.24 -5.53
N GLY A 17 -8.02 -1.38 -6.83
CA GLY A 17 -9.03 -1.29 -7.89
C GLY A 17 -10.14 -2.34 -7.72
N ARG A 18 -9.77 -3.57 -7.33
CA ARG A 18 -10.73 -4.64 -7.06
C ARG A 18 -11.68 -4.31 -5.90
N VAL A 19 -11.16 -3.79 -4.78
CA VAL A 19 -11.98 -3.40 -3.62
C VAL A 19 -12.90 -2.21 -3.95
N LEU A 20 -12.42 -1.30 -4.79
CA LEU A 20 -13.20 -0.16 -5.29
C LEU A 20 -14.14 -0.50 -6.46
N VAL A 21 -14.10 -1.73 -6.97
CA VAL A 21 -14.88 -2.20 -8.14
C VAL A 21 -14.62 -1.33 -9.38
N ARG A 22 -13.35 -1.06 -9.67
CA ARG A 22 -12.89 -0.24 -10.80
C ARG A 22 -11.55 -0.75 -11.35
N ASP A 23 -11.04 -0.05 -12.36
CA ASP A 23 -9.71 -0.31 -12.90
C ASP A 23 -8.62 -0.14 -11.82
N PRO A 24 -7.47 -0.83 -11.97
CA PRO A 24 -6.34 -0.70 -11.05
C PRO A 24 -5.91 0.75 -10.84
N LEU A 25 -5.56 1.10 -9.60
CA LEU A 25 -5.06 2.44 -9.28
C LEU A 25 -3.64 2.63 -9.81
N SER A 26 -3.36 3.83 -10.31
CA SER A 26 -2.03 4.29 -10.68
C SER A 26 -1.17 4.51 -9.43
N ALA A 27 0.15 4.61 -9.63
CA ALA A 27 1.14 4.69 -8.55
C ALA A 27 0.85 5.75 -7.47
N GLU A 28 0.36 6.92 -7.88
CA GLU A 28 0.15 8.09 -7.02
C GLU A 28 -1.34 8.36 -6.76
N GLU A 29 -2.25 7.48 -7.22
CA GLU A 29 -3.67 7.64 -6.94
C GLU A 29 -3.97 7.24 -5.51
N ASP A 30 -4.41 8.20 -4.70
CA ASP A 30 -4.85 7.94 -3.33
C ASP A 30 -6.16 7.15 -3.31
N PHE A 31 -6.20 6.12 -2.46
CA PHE A 31 -7.33 5.22 -2.33
C PHE A 31 -8.62 5.90 -1.86
N PHE A 32 -8.54 6.86 -0.93
CA PHE A 32 -9.71 7.56 -0.39
C PHE A 32 -10.24 8.60 -1.38
N ASP A 33 -9.35 9.30 -2.09
CA ASP A 33 -9.74 10.19 -3.18
C ASP A 33 -10.46 9.42 -4.31
N CYS A 34 -10.14 8.14 -4.48
CA CYS A 34 -10.79 7.25 -5.43
C CYS A 34 -12.14 6.67 -4.97
N GLY A 35 -12.65 7.06 -3.80
CA GLY A 35 -13.91 6.60 -3.22
C GLY A 35 -13.78 5.47 -2.18
N GLY A 36 -12.57 5.23 -1.69
CA GLY A 36 -12.30 4.34 -0.58
C GLY A 36 -12.86 4.84 0.75
N ASP A 37 -13.03 3.92 1.68
CA ASP A 37 -13.42 4.20 3.07
C ASP A 37 -12.62 3.32 4.02
N SER A 38 -12.79 3.52 5.33
CA SER A 38 -12.05 2.78 6.35
C SER A 38 -12.30 1.27 6.33
N VAL A 39 -13.52 0.83 6.02
CA VAL A 39 -13.85 -0.61 5.97
C VAL A 39 -13.15 -1.25 4.78
N ARG A 40 -13.21 -0.59 3.63
CA ARG A 40 -12.52 -1.03 2.41
C ARG A 40 -11.00 -0.95 2.53
N ALA A 41 -10.45 0.03 3.25
CA ALA A 41 -9.02 0.12 3.52
C ALA A 41 -8.54 -1.07 4.37
N ILE A 42 -9.33 -1.50 5.36
CA ILE A 42 -9.04 -2.72 6.13
C ILE A 42 -9.12 -3.96 5.22
N GLU A 43 -10.07 -4.03 4.28
CA GLU A 43 -10.12 -5.12 3.30
C GLU A 43 -8.86 -5.15 2.42
N VAL A 44 -8.41 -4.00 1.90
CA VAL A 44 -7.15 -3.88 1.15
C VAL A 44 -5.97 -4.38 1.98
N LEU A 45 -5.86 -3.95 3.25
CA LEU A 45 -4.80 -4.39 4.15
C LEU A 45 -4.77 -5.93 4.29
N GLN A 46 -5.91 -6.56 4.53
CA GLN A 46 -5.97 -8.01 4.70
C GLN A 46 -5.61 -8.75 3.41
N LEU A 47 -6.13 -8.30 2.27
CA LEU A 47 -5.85 -8.89 0.97
C LEU A 47 -4.37 -8.76 0.58
N LEU A 48 -3.75 -7.61 0.83
CA LEU A 48 -2.33 -7.40 0.58
C LEU A 48 -1.47 -8.25 1.50
N ALA A 49 -1.76 -8.21 2.81
CA ALA A 49 -1.01 -8.96 3.80
C ALA A 49 -1.03 -10.47 3.54
N GLU A 50 -2.18 -11.02 3.11
CA GLU A 50 -2.29 -12.43 2.69
C GLU A 50 -1.49 -12.71 1.42
N ARG A 51 -1.55 -11.81 0.44
CA ARG A 51 -0.94 -12.01 -0.89
C ARG A 51 0.59 -11.97 -0.88
N ILE A 52 1.19 -11.24 0.05
CA ILE A 52 2.64 -11.13 0.19
C ILE A 52 3.21 -11.91 1.38
N ASP A 53 2.36 -12.64 2.11
CA ASP A 53 2.72 -13.33 3.36
C ASP A 53 3.39 -12.37 4.37
N ALA A 54 2.74 -11.22 4.59
CA ALA A 54 3.28 -10.13 5.39
C ALA A 54 3.47 -10.53 6.87
N THR A 55 4.59 -10.12 7.46
CA THR A 55 4.82 -10.24 8.90
C THR A 55 3.93 -9.29 9.69
N ASP A 56 3.82 -9.48 11.00
CA ASP A 56 3.05 -8.60 11.88
C ASP A 56 3.59 -7.16 11.85
N GLU A 57 4.91 -6.99 11.71
CA GLU A 57 5.53 -5.67 11.55
C GLU A 57 5.10 -5.02 10.23
N GLN A 58 5.16 -5.75 9.12
CA GLN A 58 4.74 -5.22 7.81
C GLN A 58 3.25 -4.88 7.78
N ARG A 59 2.42 -5.64 8.50
CA ARG A 59 0.99 -5.34 8.68
C ARG A 59 0.78 -4.01 9.42
N ALA A 60 1.56 -3.76 10.47
CA ALA A 60 1.48 -2.50 11.21
C ALA A 60 1.94 -1.32 10.34
N GLU A 61 3.05 -1.46 9.64
CA GLU A 61 3.57 -0.38 8.77
C GLU A 61 2.63 -0.11 7.58
N LEU A 62 2.01 -1.14 7.00
CA LEU A 62 0.98 -0.97 5.96
C LEU A 62 -0.26 -0.24 6.47
N LEU A 63 -0.69 -0.55 7.70
CA LEU A 63 -1.82 0.13 8.33
C LEU A 63 -1.50 1.61 8.51
N GLU A 64 -0.31 1.95 9.00
CA GLU A 64 0.13 3.34 9.15
C GLU A 64 0.17 4.06 7.79
N ALA A 65 0.79 3.46 6.78
CA ALA A 65 0.86 4.04 5.44
C ALA A 65 -0.53 4.28 4.83
N LEU A 66 -1.44 3.32 4.97
CA LEU A 66 -2.82 3.46 4.51
C LEU A 66 -3.56 4.67 5.11
N PHE A 67 -3.15 5.20 6.27
CA PHE A 67 -3.77 6.38 6.86
C PHE A 67 -2.97 7.68 6.65
N ASP A 68 -1.75 7.59 6.12
CA ASP A 68 -0.89 8.74 5.80
C ASP A 68 -0.94 9.07 4.30
N ASP A 69 -0.60 8.10 3.45
CA ASP A 69 -0.65 8.18 1.99
C ASP A 69 -1.13 6.82 1.44
N ALA A 70 -2.40 6.76 1.02
CA ALA A 70 -3.02 5.52 0.59
C ALA A 70 -2.79 5.25 -0.90
N SER A 71 -1.70 5.73 -1.48
CA SER A 71 -1.29 5.43 -2.86
C SER A 71 -0.52 4.11 -2.97
N PRO A 72 -0.59 3.41 -4.13
CA PRO A 72 0.19 2.20 -4.35
C PRO A 72 1.70 2.37 -4.19
N ALA A 73 2.26 3.54 -4.51
CA ALA A 73 3.69 3.82 -4.36
C ALA A 73 4.12 3.94 -2.89
N ALA A 74 3.31 4.58 -2.04
CA ALA A 74 3.61 4.70 -0.62
C ALA A 74 3.57 3.34 0.09
N LEU A 75 2.56 2.51 -0.19
CA LEU A 75 2.45 1.17 0.35
C LEU A 75 3.60 0.26 -0.12
N GLU A 76 4.01 0.37 -1.38
CA GLU A 76 5.18 -0.36 -1.90
C GLU A 76 6.47 0.04 -1.17
N ALA A 77 6.67 1.34 -0.91
CA ALA A 77 7.89 1.83 -0.24
C ALA A 77 8.07 1.26 1.17
N VAL A 78 6.96 0.98 1.87
CA VAL A 78 6.95 0.31 3.18
C VAL A 78 7.30 -1.17 3.07
N LEU A 79 6.82 -1.82 2.01
CA LEU A 79 7.00 -3.26 1.81
C LEU A 79 8.30 -3.64 1.12
N ALA A 80 8.92 -2.73 0.39
CA ALA A 80 10.22 -2.94 -0.24
C ALA A 80 11.25 -3.28 0.85
N PRO A 81 12.06 -4.34 0.67
CA PRO A 81 13.05 -4.75 1.67
C PRO A 81 14.00 -3.59 1.93
N ALA A 82 13.83 -2.98 3.09
CA ALA A 82 14.46 -1.71 3.37
C ALA A 82 15.98 -1.88 3.51
N GLY A 83 16.72 -1.29 2.56
CA GLY A 83 17.82 -0.43 2.96
C GLY A 83 17.22 0.79 3.67
N ARG A 84 16.78 0.62 4.92
CA ARG A 84 16.03 1.63 5.67
C ARG A 84 16.94 2.84 5.91
N VAL A 85 16.67 3.97 5.25
CA VAL A 85 17.04 5.27 5.81
C VAL A 85 15.93 5.63 6.81
N PRO A 86 16.25 5.95 8.07
CA PRO A 86 15.23 6.37 9.04
C PRO A 86 14.54 7.62 8.53
N SER A 87 13.21 7.61 8.47
CA SER A 87 12.42 8.83 8.36
C SER A 87 12.68 9.67 9.60
N GLU A 88 13.45 10.74 9.41
CA GLU A 88 13.65 11.77 10.42
C GLU A 88 12.28 12.36 10.81
N VAL A 89 12.12 12.49 12.13
CA VAL A 89 11.02 13.15 12.81
C VAL A 89 10.61 14.45 12.12
N ARG A 90 9.34 14.54 11.75
CA ARG A 90 8.65 15.80 11.45
C ARG A 90 7.38 15.77 12.31
N GLY A 91 7.20 16.50 13.41
CA GLY A 91 7.80 17.75 13.84
C GLY A 91 6.73 18.84 13.81
N ALA A 92 5.89 18.91 14.85
CA ALA A 92 5.30 20.13 15.44
C ALA A 92 4.56 19.77 16.74
#